data_AF-A0A5J4SLY3-F1
#
_entry.id   AF-A0A5J4SLY3-F1
#
_cell.length_a   1.000
_cell.length_b   1.000
_cell.length_c   1.000
_cell.angle_alpha   90.00
_cell.angle_beta   90.00
_cell.angle_gamma   90.00
#
_symmetry.space_group_name_H-M   'P 1'
#
loop_
_entity.id
_entity.type
_entity.pdbx_description
1 polymer ?
#
loop_
_entity_poly.entity_id
_entity_poly.type
_entity_poly.pdbx_seq_one_letter_code
_entity_poly.pdbx_strand_id
1 'polypeptide(L)'
;MSIESEATKFKTLFKQHLNGAKTAQIRYVSCKAVDWDNRIMEATDEDGLEYYHIACGLGAVVMKPAVGSDCVIAIMEDEESVAVLLQADEVEEILFRNGENGGLTITPKLVEELEKTNDLLEALIQVL
;
A
#
# COMPACT_ATOMS: atom_id res chain seq x y z
N MET A 1 -4.03 26.85 -42.91
CA MET A 1 -3.92 26.27 -41.55
C MET A 1 -3.59 27.40 -40.60
N SER A 2 -4.34 27.58 -39.51
CA SER A 2 -4.09 28.67 -38.55
C SER A 2 -2.96 28.28 -37.59
N ILE A 3 -2.28 29.27 -37.04
CA ILE A 3 -1.22 29.09 -36.03
C ILE A 3 -1.78 28.36 -34.79
N GLU A 4 -3.05 28.58 -34.44
CA GLU A 4 -3.73 27.92 -33.33
C GLU A 4 -3.92 26.41 -33.55
N SER A 5 -4.16 25.99 -34.80
CA SER A 5 -4.24 24.58 -35.20
C SER A 5 -2.90 23.86 -35.01
N GLU A 6 -1.80 24.49 -35.43
CA GLU A 6 -0.45 23.94 -35.27
C GLU A 6 -0.02 23.90 -33.80
N ALA A 7 -0.31 24.94 -33.00
CA ALA A 7 -0.02 24.97 -31.57
C ALA A 7 -0.78 23.90 -30.78
N THR A 8 -2.04 23.64 -31.15
CA THR A 8 -2.86 22.58 -30.54
C THR A 8 -2.32 21.21 -30.90
N LYS A 9 -1.95 21.00 -32.17
CA LYS A 9 -1.37 19.75 -32.64
C LYS A 9 -0.01 19.47 -31.99
N PHE A 10 0.82 20.49 -31.82
CA PHE A 10 2.07 20.41 -31.07
C PHE A 10 1.83 20.02 -29.61
N LYS A 11 0.90 20.68 -28.91
CA LYS A 11 0.54 20.32 -27.53
C LYS A 11 0.07 18.86 -27.41
N THR A 12 -0.72 18.38 -28.35
CA THR A 12 -1.20 16.99 -28.36
C THR A 12 -0.07 16.00 -28.59
N LEU A 13 0.79 16.25 -29.59
CA LEU A 13 1.94 15.39 -29.88
C LEU A 13 2.98 15.41 -28.75
N PHE A 14 3.19 16.58 -28.13
CA PHE A 14 4.08 16.73 -26.97
C PHE A 14 3.53 15.99 -25.74
N LYS A 15 2.22 16.09 -25.47
CA LYS A 15 1.56 15.28 -24.43
C LYS A 15 1.64 13.78 -24.73
N GLN A 16 1.50 13.35 -25.98
CA GLN A 16 1.64 11.95 -26.37
C GLN A 16 3.08 11.45 -26.21
N HIS A 17 4.08 12.28 -26.53
CA HIS A 17 5.49 11.97 -26.30
C HIS A 17 5.82 11.87 -24.81
N LEU A 18 5.29 12.79 -23.98
CA LEU A 18 5.44 12.76 -22.53
C LEU A 18 4.68 11.60 -21.87
N ASN A 19 3.50 11.22 -22.38
CA ASN A 19 2.72 10.09 -21.86
C ASN A 19 3.42 8.74 -22.08
N GLY A 20 4.31 8.62 -23.08
CA GLY A 20 5.20 7.46 -23.21
C GLY A 20 6.31 7.40 -22.16
N ALA A 21 6.50 8.47 -21.38
CA ALA A 21 7.57 8.69 -20.42
C ALA A 21 7.05 9.00 -19.00
N LYS A 22 5.83 8.59 -18.64
CA LYS A 22 5.39 8.58 -17.24
C LYS A 22 6.07 7.44 -16.49
N THR A 23 7.36 7.60 -16.21
CA THR A 23 8.11 6.70 -15.32
C THR A 23 7.73 7.03 -13.89
N ALA A 24 6.96 6.16 -13.23
CA ALA A 24 6.81 6.22 -11.78
C ALA A 24 8.22 6.21 -11.15
N GLN A 25 8.53 7.23 -10.37
CA GLN A 25 9.86 7.33 -9.76
C GLN A 25 9.88 6.46 -8.51
N ILE A 26 10.63 5.36 -8.57
CA ILE A 26 10.81 4.46 -7.42
C ILE A 26 11.88 5.06 -6.50
N ARG A 27 11.64 5.02 -5.18
CA ARG A 27 12.60 5.44 -4.15
C ARG A 27 12.67 4.41 -3.04
N TYR A 28 13.88 4.23 -2.53
CA TYR A 28 14.13 3.52 -1.27
C TYR A 28 14.12 4.55 -0.16
N VAL A 29 13.36 4.28 0.90
CA VAL A 29 13.15 5.18 2.03
C VAL A 29 13.02 4.37 3.31
N SER A 30 13.39 4.93 4.45
CA SER A 30 13.14 4.32 5.76
C SER A 30 11.90 4.94 6.40
N CYS A 31 11.00 4.10 6.93
CA CYS A 31 9.76 4.53 7.58
C CYS A 31 10.05 5.33 8.86
N LYS A 32 9.47 6.52 9.00
CA LYS A 32 9.60 7.36 10.20
C LYS A 32 8.38 7.32 11.11
N ALA A 33 7.20 7.40 10.52
CA ALA A 33 5.94 7.45 11.24
C ALA A 33 4.84 6.86 10.37
N VAL A 34 3.83 6.29 11.03
CA VAL A 34 2.64 5.74 10.38
C VAL A 34 1.40 6.24 11.09
N ASP A 35 0.54 6.93 10.37
CA ASP A 35 -0.83 7.22 10.77
C ASP A 35 -1.74 6.14 10.16
N TRP A 36 -2.06 5.15 10.99
CA TRP A 36 -2.79 3.99 10.52
C TRP A 36 -4.28 4.24 10.33
N ASP A 37 -4.86 5.20 11.04
CA ASP A 37 -6.27 5.57 10.88
C ASP A 37 -6.50 6.18 9.50
N ASN A 38 -5.56 7.02 9.03
CA ASN A 38 -5.61 7.63 7.70
C ASN A 38 -4.87 6.83 6.62
N ARG A 39 -4.18 5.72 7.00
CA ARG A 39 -3.41 4.84 6.10
C ARG A 39 -2.33 5.59 5.31
N ILE A 40 -1.65 6.50 6.00
CA ILE A 40 -0.54 7.26 5.45
C ILE A 40 0.72 7.05 6.30
N MET A 41 1.87 7.23 5.69
CA MET A 41 3.17 7.19 6.36
C MET A 41 4.04 8.38 5.97
N GLU A 42 5.05 8.60 6.79
CA GLU A 42 6.16 9.49 6.55
C GLU A 42 7.44 8.67 6.46
N ALA A 43 8.36 9.08 5.59
CA ALA A 43 9.61 8.37 5.37
C ALA A 43 10.73 9.32 4.97
N THR A 44 11.97 8.86 5.08
CA THR A 44 13.15 9.63 4.70
C THR A 44 14.07 8.76 3.84
N ASP A 45 14.70 9.31 2.81
CA ASP A 45 15.76 8.58 2.09
C ASP A 45 17.13 8.68 2.80
N GLU A 46 18.15 8.03 2.22
CA GLU A 46 19.52 8.03 2.74
C GLU A 46 20.16 9.43 2.76
N ASP A 47 19.71 10.34 1.90
CA ASP A 47 20.19 11.72 1.79
C ASP A 47 19.46 12.68 2.76
N GLY A 48 18.46 12.18 3.49
CA GLY A 48 17.68 12.97 4.45
C GLY A 48 16.49 13.71 3.83
N LEU A 49 16.09 13.39 2.59
CA LEU A 49 14.90 13.96 1.97
C LEU A 49 13.65 13.34 2.59
N GLU A 50 12.77 14.20 3.10
CA GLU A 50 11.53 13.79 3.75
C GLU A 50 10.40 13.62 2.73
N TYR A 51 9.65 12.54 2.90
CA TYR A 51 8.46 12.21 2.14
C TYR A 51 7.27 12.13 3.10
N TYR A 52 6.24 12.92 2.82
CA TYR A 52 5.03 13.02 3.64
C TYR A 52 3.82 12.51 2.88
N HIS A 53 2.77 12.12 3.63
CA HIS A 53 1.49 11.67 3.06
C HIS A 53 1.64 10.53 2.04
N ILE A 54 2.59 9.63 2.26
CA ILE A 54 2.73 8.42 1.43
C ILE A 54 1.57 7.50 1.77
N ALA A 55 0.77 7.11 0.78
CA ALA A 55 -0.29 6.13 1.01
C ALA A 55 0.30 4.75 1.30
N CYS A 56 -0.16 4.08 2.35
CA CYS A 56 0.32 2.76 2.78
C CYS A 56 -0.07 1.59 1.85
N GLY A 57 -0.58 1.88 0.66
CA GLY A 57 -1.00 0.91 -0.35
C GLY A 57 -2.09 1.47 -1.25
N LEU A 58 -2.50 0.69 -2.25
CA LEU A 58 -3.57 1.06 -3.18
C LEU A 58 -4.60 -0.06 -3.31
N GLY A 59 -5.87 0.34 -3.34
CA GLY A 59 -6.99 -0.55 -3.62
C GLY A 59 -7.20 -1.60 -2.53
N ALA A 60 -6.99 -2.87 -2.87
CA ALA A 60 -7.37 -4.00 -2.03
C ALA A 60 -6.28 -4.44 -1.03
N VAL A 61 -5.06 -3.90 -1.12
CA VAL A 61 -3.95 -4.27 -0.24
C VAL A 61 -3.34 -3.01 0.37
N VAL A 62 -3.26 -2.99 1.69
CA VAL A 62 -2.65 -1.90 2.47
C VAL A 62 -1.74 -2.51 3.51
N MET A 63 -0.55 -1.95 3.71
CA MET A 63 0.49 -2.49 4.59
C MET A 63 0.88 -1.44 5.62
N LYS A 64 0.96 -1.82 6.90
CA LYS A 64 1.48 -0.99 7.98
C LYS A 64 2.97 -1.29 8.17
N PRO A 65 3.89 -0.53 7.55
CA PRO A 65 5.31 -0.76 7.76
C PRO A 65 5.68 -0.55 9.24
N ALA A 66 6.62 -1.33 9.74
CA ALA A 66 7.21 -1.06 11.05
C ALA A 66 8.04 0.24 11.00
N VAL A 67 7.98 1.05 12.05
CA VAL A 67 8.81 2.27 12.11
C VAL A 67 10.29 1.88 12.10
N GLY A 68 11.07 2.53 11.24
CA GLY A 68 12.48 2.23 11.00
C GLY A 68 12.72 1.18 9.92
N SER A 69 11.68 0.57 9.33
CA SER A 69 11.85 -0.42 8.26
C SER A 69 12.18 0.23 6.92
N ASP A 70 13.00 -0.47 6.14
CA ASP A 70 13.30 -0.08 4.77
C ASP A 70 12.10 -0.38 3.86
N CYS A 71 11.76 0.63 3.07
CA CYS A 71 10.55 0.68 2.26
C CYS A 71 10.88 1.10 0.84
N VAL A 72 10.05 0.63 -0.10
CA VAL A 72 10.06 1.06 -1.49
C VAL A 72 8.78 1.82 -1.75
N ILE A 73 8.91 3.07 -2.19
CA ILE A 73 7.79 3.92 -2.57
C ILE A 73 7.82 4.23 -4.08
N ALA A 74 6.66 4.42 -4.68
CA ALA A 74 6.51 4.98 -6.01
C ALA A 74 5.90 6.37 -5.93
N ILE A 75 6.53 7.33 -6.59
CA ILE A 75 6.02 8.68 -6.77
C ILE A 75 5.31 8.74 -8.13
N MET A 76 4.01 9.02 -8.12
CA MET A 76 3.20 9.16 -9.31
C MET A 76 3.22 10.61 -9.81
N GLU A 77 3.58 10.81 -11.08
CA GLU A 77 3.61 12.13 -11.72
C GLU A 77 2.24 12.51 -12.29
N ASP A 78 1.34 12.96 -11.40
CA ASP A 78 0.08 13.64 -11.72
C ASP A 78 -0.02 14.96 -10.91
N GLU A 79 -1.00 15.84 -11.20
CA GLU A 79 -1.10 17.21 -10.62
C GLU A 79 -1.12 17.26 -9.08
N GLU A 80 -1.45 16.15 -8.42
CA GLU A 80 -1.21 15.89 -7.01
C GLU A 80 -0.18 14.76 -6.92
N SER A 81 1.07 15.07 -6.59
CA SER A 81 2.13 14.06 -6.45
C SER A 81 1.78 13.11 -5.31
N VAL A 82 1.19 11.96 -5.62
CA VAL A 82 0.88 10.92 -4.63
C VAL A 82 2.03 9.93 -4.58
N ALA A 83 2.65 9.81 -3.42
CA ALA A 83 3.59 8.73 -3.13
C ALA A 83 2.82 7.54 -2.55
N VAL A 84 3.20 6.33 -2.95
CA VAL A 84 2.55 5.09 -2.52
C VAL A 84 3.60 4.09 -2.09
N LEU A 85 3.39 3.46 -0.95
CA LEU A 85 4.16 2.32 -0.48
C LEU A 85 3.92 1.12 -1.41
N LEU A 86 4.99 0.65 -2.07
CA LEU A 86 4.98 -0.57 -2.85
C LEU A 86 5.32 -1.79 -2.01
N GLN A 87 6.31 -1.66 -1.11
CA GLN A 87 6.79 -2.74 -0.27
C GLN A 87 7.53 -2.21 0.96
N ALA A 88 7.53 -2.99 2.03
CA ALA A 88 8.38 -2.78 3.20
C ALA A 88 9.01 -4.10 3.65
N ASP A 89 10.23 -4.03 4.19
CA ASP A 89 10.96 -5.21 4.69
C ASP A 89 10.30 -5.80 5.93
N GLU A 90 9.82 -4.93 6.83
CA GLU A 90 9.06 -5.32 8.02
C GLU A 90 7.70 -4.62 8.03
N VAL A 91 6.66 -5.43 8.25
CA VAL A 91 5.26 -5.01 8.25
C VAL A 91 4.58 -5.53 9.50
N GLU A 92 3.94 -4.64 10.25
CA GLU A 92 3.19 -5.00 11.46
C GLU A 92 1.81 -5.60 11.10
N GLU A 93 1.17 -5.07 10.05
CA GLU A 93 -0.17 -5.46 9.64
C GLU A 93 -0.35 -5.36 8.12
N ILE A 94 -1.00 -6.35 7.52
CA ILE A 94 -1.42 -6.33 6.12
C ILE A 94 -2.93 -6.48 6.08
N LEU A 95 -3.61 -5.51 5.48
CA LEU A 95 -5.04 -5.53 5.28
C LEU A 95 -5.37 -5.90 3.83
N PHE A 96 -6.12 -6.99 3.66
CA PHE A 96 -6.75 -7.33 2.38
C PHE A 96 -8.22 -6.93 2.42
N ARG A 97 -8.67 -6.15 1.44
CA ARG A 97 -10.07 -5.66 1.30
C ARG A 97 -10.60 -5.08 2.62
N ASN A 98 -9.87 -4.13 3.23
CA ASN A 98 -10.26 -3.49 4.50
C ASN A 98 -10.46 -4.46 5.67
N GLY A 99 -9.76 -5.59 5.70
CA GLY A 99 -9.86 -6.58 6.78
C GLY A 99 -10.92 -7.65 6.57
N GLU A 100 -11.67 -7.62 5.47
CA GLU A 100 -12.51 -8.76 5.06
C GLU A 100 -11.66 -9.97 4.66
N ASN A 101 -10.35 -9.75 4.43
CA ASN A 101 -9.33 -10.73 4.11
C ASN A 101 -9.60 -11.58 2.86
N GLY A 102 -10.72 -11.37 2.15
CA GLY A 102 -11.08 -12.09 0.93
C GLY A 102 -11.11 -13.62 1.11
N GLY A 103 -11.33 -14.11 2.33
CA GLY A 103 -11.26 -15.54 2.67
C GLY A 103 -9.88 -16.03 3.13
N LEU A 104 -8.88 -15.16 3.23
CA LEU A 104 -7.61 -15.48 3.90
C LEU A 104 -7.84 -15.59 5.40
N THR A 105 -7.32 -16.64 6.00
CA THR A 105 -7.43 -16.90 7.44
C THR A 105 -6.06 -17.19 8.03
N ILE A 106 -5.90 -16.90 9.32
CA ILE A 106 -4.75 -17.37 10.09
C ILE A 106 -5.01 -18.82 10.45
N THR A 107 -4.72 -19.74 9.52
CA THR A 107 -5.07 -21.17 9.64
C THR A 107 -4.66 -21.79 10.98
N PRO A 108 -3.46 -21.55 11.54
CA PRO A 108 -3.10 -22.12 12.85
C PRO A 108 -4.02 -21.64 13.98
N LYS A 109 -4.40 -20.36 13.98
CA LYS A 109 -5.32 -19.80 14.96
C LYS A 109 -6.74 -20.35 14.79
N LEU A 110 -7.18 -20.53 13.55
CA LEU A 110 -8.45 -21.17 13.26
C LEU A 110 -8.49 -22.62 13.78
N VAL A 111 -7.41 -23.39 13.57
CA VAL A 111 -7.29 -24.76 14.10
C VAL A 111 -7.36 -24.76 15.62
N GLU A 112 -6.63 -23.87 16.30
CA GLU A 112 -6.65 -23.74 17.76
C GLU A 112 -8.07 -23.49 18.30
N GLU A 113 -8.84 -22.59 17.67
CA GLU A 113 -10.23 -22.30 18.09
C GLU A 113 -11.20 -23.45 17.77
N LEU A 114 -10.97 -24.18 16.68
CA LEU A 114 -11.74 -25.38 16.35
C LEU A 114 -11.48 -26.52 17.33
N GLU A 115 -10.23 -26.72 17.76
CA GLU A 115 -9.86 -27.71 18.78
C GLU A 115 -10.55 -27.41 20.11
N LYS A 116 -10.50 -26.17 20.60
CA LYS A 116 -11.25 -25.74 21.80
C LYS A 116 -12.74 -26.03 21.69
N THR A 117 -13.31 -25.79 20.51
CA THR A 117 -14.74 -26.03 20.26
C THR A 117 -15.06 -27.53 20.31
N ASN A 118 -14.20 -28.37 19.73
CA ASN A 118 -14.37 -29.82 19.76
C ASN A 118 -14.28 -30.36 21.19
N ASP A 119 -13.32 -29.91 21.99
CA ASP A 119 -13.17 -30.31 23.40
C ASP A 119 -14.43 -30.00 24.22
N LEU A 120 -15.01 -28.80 24.01
CA LEU A 120 -16.25 -28.40 24.66
C LEU A 120 -17.45 -29.26 24.24
N LEU A 121 -17.53 -29.62 22.95
CA LEU A 121 -18.58 -30.49 22.43
C LEU A 121 -18.47 -31.92 22.99
N GLU A 122 -17.26 -32.47 23.06
CA GLU A 122 -17.01 -33.79 23.65
C GLU A 122 -17.41 -33.82 25.13
N ALA A 123 -17.06 -32.78 25.89
CA ALA A 123 -17.46 -32.65 27.29
C ALA A 123 -18.99 -32.62 27.46
N LEU A 124 -19.72 -31.93 26.57
CA LEU A 124 -21.18 -31.91 26.60
C LEU A 124 -21.80 -33.26 26.27
N ILE A 125 -21.25 -33.98 25.27
CA ILE A 125 -21.72 -35.31 24.89
C ILE A 125 -21.56 -36.31 26.04
N GLN A 126 -20.51 -36.21 26.84
CA GLN A 126 -20.25 -37.13 27.96
C GLN A 126 -21.20 -36.94 29.15
N VAL A 127 -21.91 -35.81 29.23
CA VAL A 127 -22.82 -35.48 30.34
C VAL A 127 -24.30 -35.69 29.97
N LEU A 128 -24.58 -35.99 28.70
CA LEU A 128 -25.88 -36.39 28.17
C LEU A 128 -26.05 -37.92 28.18
#